data_AF-A0A5H2XPN5-F1
#
_entry.id   AF-A0A5H2XPN5-F1
#
_cell.length_a   1.000
_cell.length_b   1.000
_cell.length_c   1.000
_cell.angle_alpha   90.00
_cell.angle_beta   90.00
_cell.angle_gamma   90.00
#
_symmetry.space_group_name_H-M   'P 1'
#
loop_
_entity.id
_entity.type
_entity.pdbx_description
1 polymer ?
#
loop_
_entity_poly.entity_id
_entity_poly.type
_entity_poly.pdbx_seq_one_letter_code
_entity_poly.pdbx_strand_id
1 'polypeptide(L)'
;MQQESFCGYPKVFQLSCHGDGEDAYPLLQLSGNNYIIHNIDYQRKSLLVSNSLLSGYLESTACNNDISSLHNLTLPNDQFELASNQADFFLLYNCNSSVVESFPKYKVGCFDQATNKTRSNTSVLALPRDEYPKLGSDKCRGEVVVAHARGGYENGEVGLIQEVLSRGFELNWFASDCSRCQDSGGRCGFNYTTYHFRCLCPRRTFSLRCGSYDEG
;
A
#
# COMPACT_ATOMS: atom_id res chain seq x y z
N MET A 1 17.80 10.28 25.39
CA MET A 1 17.38 8.92 24.98
C MET A 1 17.02 9.02 23.51
N GLN A 2 17.75 8.31 22.65
CA GLN A 2 17.56 8.40 21.20
C GLN A 2 16.36 7.53 20.84
N GLN A 3 15.32 8.13 20.26
CA GLN A 3 14.15 7.41 19.80
C GLN A 3 14.57 6.49 18.65
N GLU A 4 14.21 5.21 18.72
CA GLU A 4 14.47 4.26 17.64
C GLU A 4 13.81 4.80 16.35
N SER A 5 14.47 4.66 15.20
CA SER A 5 13.98 5.18 13.91
C SER A 5 12.76 4.43 13.36
N PHE A 6 12.24 3.46 14.11
CA PHE A 6 11.07 2.67 13.78
C PHE A 6 9.99 2.83 14.83
N CYS A 7 8.74 2.89 14.38
CA CYS A 7 7.56 3.02 15.24
C CYS A 7 6.60 1.86 14.94
N GLY A 8 6.25 1.03 15.95
CA GLY A 8 5.26 -0.05 15.81
C GLY A 8 5.81 -1.48 15.87
N TYR A 9 4.89 -2.44 16.00
CA TYR A 9 5.12 -3.88 15.99
C TYR A 9 4.24 -4.49 14.87
N PRO A 10 4.51 -5.70 14.36
CA PRO A 10 5.79 -6.41 14.41
C PRO A 10 6.89 -5.66 13.67
N LYS A 11 8.12 -5.74 14.17
CA LYS A 11 9.32 -5.15 13.51
C LYS A 11 9.69 -5.85 12.18
N VAL A 12 8.84 -6.75 11.68
CA VAL A 12 9.02 -7.44 10.38
C VAL A 12 9.00 -6.44 9.24
N PHE A 13 8.24 -5.35 9.39
CA PHE A 13 8.22 -4.25 8.45
C PHE A 13 8.77 -2.98 9.12
N GLN A 14 9.75 -2.34 8.48
CA GLN A 14 10.36 -1.11 8.97
C GLN A 14 9.41 0.04 8.68
N LEU A 15 8.68 0.47 9.71
CA LEU A 15 7.86 1.68 9.64
C LEU A 15 8.72 2.90 9.87
N SER A 16 8.58 3.89 8.99
CA SER A 16 9.03 5.25 9.27
C SER A 16 7.84 6.07 9.75
N CYS A 17 8.11 7.10 10.54
CA CYS A 17 7.10 8.04 11.00
C CYS A 17 7.34 9.37 10.24
N HIS A 18 6.29 9.93 9.66
CA HIS A 18 6.32 11.22 8.98
C HIS A 18 5.48 12.24 9.73
N GLY A 19 5.96 13.48 9.80
CA GLY A 19 5.35 14.54 10.61
C GLY A 19 5.85 14.52 12.06
N ASP A 20 5.38 15.50 12.84
CA ASP A 20 5.74 15.68 14.24
C ASP A 20 4.46 15.80 15.10
N GLY A 21 4.53 15.36 16.36
CA GLY A 21 3.43 15.54 17.31
C GLY A 21 2.16 14.74 16.96
N GLU A 22 1.00 15.38 17.01
CA GLU A 22 -0.32 14.76 16.77
C GLU A 22 -0.59 14.49 15.27
N ASP A 23 0.15 15.15 14.37
CA ASP A 23 0.02 14.98 12.92
C ASP A 23 0.94 13.87 12.38
N ALA A 24 1.66 13.17 13.26
CA ALA A 24 2.56 12.11 12.87
C ALA A 24 1.79 10.87 12.41
N TYR A 25 2.13 10.35 11.22
CA TYR A 25 1.53 9.14 10.68
C TYR A 25 2.57 8.11 10.23
N PRO A 26 2.26 6.80 10.34
CA PRO A 26 3.16 5.74 9.94
C PRO A 26 3.21 5.58 8.41
N LEU A 27 4.42 5.39 7.90
CA LEU A 27 4.74 5.12 6.52
C LEU A 27 5.40 3.74 6.37
N LEU A 28 5.02 3.05 5.30
CA LEU A 28 5.63 1.82 4.85
C LEU A 28 6.27 2.04 3.47
N GLN A 29 7.53 1.65 3.30
CA GLN A 29 8.20 1.75 2.02
C GLN A 29 8.15 0.41 1.28
N LEU A 30 7.53 0.38 0.10
CA LEU A 30 7.43 -0.81 -0.76
C LEU A 30 7.70 -0.41 -2.21
N SER A 31 8.53 -1.19 -2.92
CA SER A 31 8.82 -0.95 -4.35
C SER A 31 9.28 0.47 -4.68
N GLY A 32 10.05 1.10 -3.76
CA GLY A 32 10.52 2.47 -3.92
C GLY A 32 9.47 3.56 -3.63
N ASN A 33 8.22 3.20 -3.37
CA ASN A 33 7.13 4.12 -3.05
C ASN A 33 6.83 4.14 -1.55
N ASN A 34 6.30 5.29 -1.08
CA ASN A 34 5.77 5.42 0.27
C ASN A 34 4.28 5.08 0.29
N TYR A 35 3.87 4.31 1.30
CA TYR A 35 2.50 3.94 1.56
C TYR A 35 2.11 4.45 2.95
N ILE A 36 1.06 5.25 3.02
CA ILE A 36 0.47 5.74 4.25
C ILE A 36 -0.29 4.60 4.89
N ILE A 37 -0.02 4.30 6.16
CA ILE A 37 -0.77 3.31 6.92
C ILE A 37 -1.93 4.01 7.63
N HIS A 38 -3.15 3.61 7.28
CA HIS A 38 -4.38 4.12 7.88
C HIS A 38 -4.80 3.31 9.10
N ASN A 39 -4.53 2.00 9.08
CA ASN A 39 -4.90 1.10 10.17
C ASN A 39 -3.99 -0.13 10.24
N ILE A 40 -3.76 -0.60 11.47
CA ILE A 40 -2.99 -1.83 11.76
C ILE A 40 -3.86 -2.77 12.60
N ASP A 41 -4.35 -3.85 12.01
CA ASP A 41 -5.08 -4.90 12.72
C ASP A 41 -4.13 -6.02 13.14
N TYR A 42 -3.64 -5.95 14.37
CA TYR A 42 -2.70 -6.93 14.93
C TYR A 42 -3.29 -8.33 15.08
N GLN A 43 -4.61 -8.44 15.26
CA GLN A 43 -5.30 -9.72 15.46
C GLN A 43 -5.44 -10.45 14.13
N ARG A 44 -5.88 -9.74 13.09
CA ARG A 44 -6.00 -10.27 11.74
C ARG A 44 -4.69 -10.29 10.96
N LYS A 45 -3.66 -9.61 11.49
CA LYS A 45 -2.37 -9.40 10.84
C LYS A 45 -2.51 -8.68 9.50
N SER A 46 -3.30 -7.59 9.45
CA SER A 46 -3.53 -6.82 8.23
C SER A 46 -3.35 -5.31 8.37
N LEU A 47 -2.75 -4.68 7.34
CA LEU A 47 -2.53 -3.25 7.20
C LEU A 47 -3.48 -2.68 6.16
N LEU A 48 -4.16 -1.58 6.47
CA LEU A 48 -4.83 -0.76 5.47
C LEU A 48 -3.88 0.35 5.04
N VAL A 49 -3.53 0.40 3.75
CA VAL A 49 -2.53 1.33 3.21
C VAL A 49 -3.03 2.05 1.96
N SER A 50 -2.54 3.27 1.73
CA SER A 50 -2.69 3.95 0.44
C SER A 50 -1.34 4.44 -0.07
N ASN A 51 -1.13 4.44 -1.39
CA ASN A 51 0.09 4.99 -1.95
C ASN A 51 0.09 6.52 -1.78
N SER A 52 1.14 7.09 -1.17
CA SER A 52 1.17 8.51 -0.81
C SER A 52 1.12 9.44 -2.02
N LEU A 53 1.76 9.06 -3.14
CA LEU A 53 1.74 9.84 -4.37
C LEU A 53 0.35 9.84 -4.99
N LEU A 54 -0.31 8.68 -5.03
CA LEU A 54 -1.68 8.58 -5.54
C LEU A 54 -2.65 9.36 -4.67
N SER A 55 -2.62 9.20 -3.34
CA SER A 55 -3.45 9.96 -2.41
C SER A 55 -3.26 11.47 -2.60
N GLY A 56 -2.02 11.95 -2.62
CA GLY A 56 -1.72 13.37 -2.84
C GLY A 56 -2.17 13.88 -4.21
N TYR A 57 -2.14 13.05 -5.26
CA TYR A 57 -2.65 13.43 -6.59
C TYR A 57 -4.18 13.51 -6.63
N LEU A 58 -4.88 12.57 -6.01
CA LEU A 58 -6.36 12.56 -5.95
C LEU A 58 -6.90 13.79 -5.19
N GLU A 59 -6.21 14.23 -4.14
CA GLU A 59 -6.59 15.38 -3.31
C GLU A 59 -6.10 16.73 -3.85
N SER A 60 -5.17 16.73 -4.81
CA SER A 60 -4.53 17.95 -5.30
C SER A 60 -5.51 18.87 -6.03
N THR A 61 -5.62 20.10 -5.56
CA THR A 61 -6.30 21.18 -6.29
C THR A 61 -5.36 21.90 -7.27
N ALA A 62 -4.05 21.88 -7.01
CA ALA A 62 -3.02 22.59 -7.75
C ALA A 62 -2.49 21.83 -8.97
N CYS A 63 -2.63 20.50 -9.00
CA CYS A 63 -2.29 19.67 -10.17
C CYS A 63 -0.84 19.66 -10.63
N ASN A 64 0.06 19.93 -9.69
CA ASN A 64 1.51 19.98 -9.90
C ASN A 64 2.24 18.67 -9.52
N ASN A 65 1.51 17.65 -9.06
CA ASN A 65 2.10 16.41 -8.57
C ASN A 65 2.46 15.49 -9.76
N ASP A 66 3.73 15.10 -9.86
CA ASP A 66 4.20 14.16 -10.88
C ASP A 66 3.83 12.72 -10.53
N ILE A 67 2.56 12.38 -10.81
CA ILE A 67 2.00 11.04 -10.63
C ILE A 67 2.58 10.00 -11.59
N SER A 68 3.37 10.42 -12.60
CA SER A 68 4.00 9.50 -13.56
C SER A 68 5.20 8.73 -12.98
N SER A 69 5.68 9.14 -11.81
CA SER A 69 6.69 8.42 -11.02
C SER A 69 6.14 7.22 -10.25
N LEU A 70 4.82 6.98 -10.30
CA LEU A 70 4.20 5.83 -9.66
C LEU A 70 4.63 4.54 -10.37
N HIS A 71 4.88 3.49 -9.59
CA HIS A 71 5.31 2.18 -10.09
C HIS A 71 4.41 1.06 -9.59
N ASN A 72 4.42 -0.06 -10.31
CA ASN A 72 3.70 -1.26 -9.92
C ASN A 72 4.15 -1.77 -8.54
N LEU A 73 3.17 -2.16 -7.72
CA LEU A 73 3.45 -2.73 -6.41
C LEU A 73 4.09 -4.11 -6.55
N THR A 74 5.29 -4.24 -6.02
CA THR A 74 5.98 -5.52 -5.79
C THR A 74 6.07 -5.76 -4.29
N LEU A 75 5.49 -6.86 -3.83
CA LEU A 75 5.52 -7.26 -2.43
C LEU A 75 6.68 -8.23 -2.17
N PRO A 76 7.44 -8.06 -1.07
CA PRO A 76 8.32 -9.12 -0.59
C PRO A 76 7.47 -10.32 -0.15
N ASN A 77 7.51 -11.40 -0.94
CA ASN A 77 6.66 -12.61 -0.76
C ASN A 77 6.77 -13.26 0.63
N ASP A 78 7.83 -12.96 1.40
CA ASP A 78 8.07 -13.50 2.74
C ASP A 78 7.51 -12.63 3.87
N GLN A 79 7.07 -11.40 3.57
CA GLN A 79 6.64 -10.43 4.57
C GLN A 79 5.17 -10.02 4.38
N PHE A 80 4.73 -9.90 3.13
CA PHE A 80 3.41 -9.39 2.80
C PHE A 80 2.75 -10.15 1.67
N GLU A 81 1.43 -10.20 1.72
CA GLU A 81 0.57 -10.58 0.61
C GLU A 81 -0.57 -9.57 0.47
N LEU A 82 -1.10 -9.43 -0.74
CA LEU A 82 -2.31 -8.64 -0.96
C LEU A 82 -3.50 -9.41 -0.38
N ALA A 83 -4.33 -8.75 0.42
CA ALA A 83 -5.53 -9.39 0.98
C ALA A 83 -6.50 -9.81 -0.13
N SER A 84 -7.40 -10.75 0.18
CA SER A 84 -8.50 -11.10 -0.74
C SER A 84 -9.47 -9.91 -0.94
N ASN A 85 -10.25 -9.94 -2.02
CA ASN A 85 -11.30 -8.95 -2.32
C ASN A 85 -10.79 -7.50 -2.49
N GLN A 86 -9.66 -7.33 -3.16
CA GLN A 86 -9.20 -6.04 -3.67
C GLN A 86 -9.57 -5.92 -5.14
N ALA A 87 -9.93 -4.71 -5.57
CA ALA A 87 -10.14 -4.38 -6.98
C ALA A 87 -8.85 -3.82 -7.59
N ASP A 88 -8.57 -4.24 -8.82
CA ASP A 88 -7.43 -3.74 -9.61
C ASP A 88 -7.90 -2.66 -10.58
N PHE A 89 -7.21 -1.53 -10.54
CA PHE A 89 -7.37 -0.41 -11.46
C PHE A 89 -6.10 -0.16 -12.24
N PHE A 90 -6.23 -0.07 -13.55
CA PHE A 90 -5.16 0.24 -14.46
C PHE A 90 -5.10 1.76 -14.62
N LEU A 91 -4.07 2.36 -14.02
CA LEU A 91 -3.75 3.77 -14.16
C LEU A 91 -3.02 4.00 -15.48
N LEU A 92 -3.62 4.84 -16.30
CA LEU A 92 -3.18 5.15 -17.65
C LEU A 92 -2.89 6.63 -17.76
N TYR A 93 -1.66 6.93 -18.14
CA TYR A 93 -1.11 8.28 -18.20
C TYR A 93 -1.09 8.83 -19.62
N ASN A 94 -1.17 10.16 -19.74
CA ASN A 94 -0.99 10.90 -20.99
C ASN A 94 -1.77 10.31 -22.17
N CYS A 95 -3.04 9.99 -21.93
CA CYS A 95 -3.96 9.55 -22.98
C CYS A 95 -4.33 10.72 -23.89
N ASN A 96 -4.59 10.41 -25.17
CA ASN A 96 -5.10 11.40 -26.13
C ASN A 96 -6.39 12.04 -25.61
N SER A 97 -6.60 13.34 -25.85
CA SER A 97 -7.76 14.07 -25.34
C SER A 97 -9.10 13.44 -25.72
N SER A 98 -9.26 12.97 -26.96
CA SER A 98 -10.46 12.28 -27.42
C SER A 98 -10.77 10.98 -26.66
N VAL A 99 -9.72 10.30 -26.20
CA VAL A 99 -9.84 9.08 -25.39
C VAL A 99 -10.29 9.45 -23.99
N VAL A 100 -9.64 10.43 -23.38
CA VAL A 100 -10.01 10.95 -22.04
C VAL A 100 -11.46 11.42 -22.00
N GLU A 101 -11.93 12.10 -23.04
CA GLU A 101 -13.32 12.55 -23.18
C GLU A 101 -14.34 11.41 -23.32
N SER A 102 -13.94 10.29 -23.93
CA SER A 102 -14.79 9.10 -24.11
C SER A 102 -14.96 8.28 -22.82
N PHE A 103 -14.10 8.49 -21.82
CA PHE A 103 -14.10 7.78 -20.54
C PHE A 103 -14.28 8.74 -19.34
N PRO A 104 -15.37 9.53 -19.30
CA PRO A 104 -15.56 10.56 -18.30
C PRO A 104 -15.60 10.00 -16.86
N LYS A 105 -16.20 8.81 -16.69
CA LYS A 105 -16.34 8.10 -15.41
C LYS A 105 -15.05 7.57 -14.81
N TYR A 106 -13.97 7.49 -15.58
CA TYR A 106 -12.69 6.95 -15.12
C TYR A 106 -11.62 8.00 -14.95
N LYS A 107 -11.95 9.29 -15.13
CA LYS A 107 -11.02 10.38 -14.83
C LYS A 107 -10.78 10.44 -13.33
N VAL A 108 -9.51 10.56 -12.96
CA VAL A 108 -9.10 10.64 -11.55
C VAL A 108 -8.10 11.76 -11.37
N GLY A 109 -8.29 12.56 -10.32
CA GLY A 109 -7.46 13.71 -10.00
C GLY A 109 -7.46 14.78 -11.10
N CYS A 110 -7.31 16.04 -10.70
CA CYS A 110 -7.00 17.11 -11.65
C CYS A 110 -7.93 17.26 -12.87
N PHE A 111 -9.22 17.03 -12.66
CA PHE A 111 -10.28 17.47 -13.56
C PHE A 111 -11.29 18.32 -12.79
N ASP A 112 -12.10 19.07 -13.51
CA ASP A 112 -13.24 19.79 -12.99
C ASP A 112 -14.46 18.87 -13.06
N GLN A 113 -15.07 18.54 -11.92
CA GLN A 113 -16.18 17.58 -11.88
C GLN A 113 -17.44 18.09 -12.58
N ALA A 114 -17.71 19.40 -12.55
CA ALA A 114 -18.92 19.99 -13.13
C ALA A 114 -18.87 20.06 -14.66
N THR A 115 -17.69 20.36 -15.20
CA THR A 115 -17.45 20.54 -16.64
C THR A 115 -16.75 19.33 -17.28
N ASN A 116 -16.27 18.40 -16.46
CA ASN A 116 -15.50 17.22 -16.85
C ASN A 116 -14.23 17.56 -17.66
N LYS A 117 -13.68 18.76 -17.49
CA LYS A 117 -12.46 19.21 -18.19
C LYS A 117 -11.22 18.92 -17.36
N THR A 118 -10.16 18.43 -18.00
CA THR A 118 -8.87 18.24 -17.33
C THR A 118 -8.25 19.60 -16.99
N ARG A 119 -7.79 19.76 -15.75
CA ARG A 119 -7.13 20.96 -15.21
C ARG A 119 -5.60 20.91 -15.31
N SER A 120 -5.05 19.72 -15.58
CA SER A 120 -3.61 19.49 -15.77
C SER A 120 -3.26 19.22 -17.23
N ASN A 121 -1.98 19.38 -17.57
CA ASN A 121 -1.42 18.92 -18.85
C ASN A 121 -1.35 17.38 -18.92
N THR A 122 -1.39 16.71 -17.76
CA THR A 122 -1.37 15.25 -17.63
C THR A 122 -2.78 14.76 -17.31
N SER A 123 -3.31 13.89 -18.16
CA SER A 123 -4.55 13.16 -17.91
C SER A 123 -4.26 11.79 -17.31
N VAL A 124 -5.05 11.40 -16.31
CA VAL A 124 -5.01 10.05 -15.72
C VAL A 124 -6.39 9.43 -15.80
N LEU A 125 -6.45 8.22 -16.35
CA LEU A 125 -7.63 7.36 -16.30
C LEU A 125 -7.35 6.17 -15.39
N ALA A 126 -8.31 5.81 -14.56
CA ALA A 126 -8.28 4.61 -13.72
C ALA A 126 -9.37 3.64 -14.18
N LEU A 127 -9.00 2.66 -15.01
CA LEU A 127 -9.96 1.69 -15.54
C LEU A 127 -9.96 0.43 -14.69
N PRO A 128 -11.13 -0.07 -14.27
CA PRO A 128 -11.22 -1.39 -13.66
C PRO A 128 -10.87 -2.48 -14.70
N ARG A 129 -10.50 -3.65 -14.21
CA ARG A 129 -9.99 -4.78 -15.02
C ARG A 129 -10.88 -5.20 -16.18
N ASP A 130 -12.19 -5.09 -16.05
CA ASP A 130 -13.19 -5.42 -17.06
C ASP A 130 -13.34 -4.35 -18.15
N GLU A 131 -12.97 -3.12 -17.85
CA GLU A 131 -13.08 -1.97 -18.76
C GLU A 131 -11.76 -1.68 -19.47
N TYR A 132 -10.62 -2.02 -18.85
CA TYR A 132 -9.29 -1.83 -19.42
C TYR A 132 -9.13 -2.36 -20.85
N PRO A 133 -9.60 -3.57 -21.23
CA PRO A 133 -9.45 -4.09 -22.60
C PRO A 133 -10.21 -3.29 -23.67
N LYS A 134 -11.21 -2.48 -23.27
CA LYS A 134 -11.95 -1.60 -24.19
C LYS A 134 -11.12 -0.39 -24.59
N LEU A 135 -10.10 -0.05 -23.80
CA LEU A 135 -9.13 0.98 -24.10
C LEU A 135 -7.96 0.35 -24.87
N GLY A 136 -7.87 0.62 -26.18
CA GLY A 136 -6.75 0.14 -26.99
C GLY A 136 -5.40 0.56 -26.37
N SER A 137 -4.45 -0.36 -26.30
CA SER A 137 -3.14 -0.15 -25.66
C SER A 137 -2.28 0.95 -26.31
N ASP A 138 -2.64 1.39 -27.51
CA ASP A 138 -1.99 2.46 -28.28
C ASP A 138 -2.51 3.87 -27.97
N LYS A 139 -3.53 4.00 -27.13
CA LYS A 139 -4.26 5.26 -26.90
C LYS A 139 -3.69 6.14 -25.78
N CYS A 140 -2.81 5.57 -24.96
CA CYS A 140 -2.17 6.23 -23.84
C CYS A 140 -0.65 6.08 -23.91
N ARG A 141 0.08 7.10 -23.45
CA ARG A 141 1.54 7.12 -23.45
C ARG A 141 2.06 6.98 -22.03
N GLY A 142 2.69 5.86 -21.71
CA GLY A 142 3.32 5.64 -20.40
C GLY A 142 3.25 4.18 -19.96
N GLU A 143 3.89 3.89 -18.83
CA GLU A 143 3.74 2.60 -18.17
C GLU A 143 2.35 2.50 -17.55
N VAL A 144 1.73 1.33 -17.65
CA VAL A 144 0.46 1.07 -16.98
C VAL A 144 0.76 0.59 -15.57
N VAL A 145 0.20 1.30 -14.59
CA VAL A 145 0.36 0.98 -13.17
C VAL A 145 -0.92 0.37 -12.64
N VAL A 146 -0.80 -0.75 -11.93
CA VAL A 146 -1.92 -1.36 -11.22
C VAL A 146 -2.02 -0.74 -9.82
N ALA A 147 -3.10 0.00 -9.60
CA ALA A 147 -3.51 0.46 -8.29
C ALA A 147 -4.55 -0.49 -7.69
N HIS A 148 -4.38 -0.82 -6.42
CA HIS A 148 -5.33 -1.66 -5.69
C HIS A 148 -6.24 -0.80 -4.82
N ALA A 149 -7.50 -1.21 -4.69
CA ALA A 149 -8.41 -0.62 -3.73
C ALA A 149 -9.21 -1.69 -2.99
N ARG A 150 -9.55 -1.41 -1.73
CA ARG A 150 -10.37 -2.25 -0.87
C ARG A 150 -11.83 -2.20 -1.33
N GLY A 151 -12.38 -3.38 -1.58
CA GLY A 151 -13.77 -3.54 -2.04
C GLY A 151 -13.93 -3.38 -3.55
N GLY A 152 -15.12 -3.70 -4.03
CA GLY A 152 -15.47 -3.63 -5.46
C GLY A 152 -15.89 -2.24 -5.90
N TYR A 153 -15.73 -1.98 -7.20
CA TYR A 153 -16.35 -0.84 -7.87
C TYR A 153 -17.74 -1.25 -8.35
N GLU A 154 -18.77 -0.66 -7.74
CA GLU A 154 -20.16 -0.84 -8.16
C GLU A 154 -20.69 0.50 -8.71
N ASN A 155 -21.33 0.45 -9.88
CA ASN A 155 -22.12 1.53 -10.48
C ASN A 155 -21.44 2.67 -11.26
N GLY A 156 -20.15 2.61 -11.57
CA GLY A 156 -19.70 3.29 -12.79
C GLY A 156 -19.61 4.83 -12.76
N GLU A 157 -19.74 5.50 -11.60
CA GLU A 157 -19.77 6.97 -11.54
C GLU A 157 -18.39 7.61 -11.34
N VAL A 158 -18.23 8.85 -11.85
CA VAL A 158 -16.98 9.64 -11.86
C VAL A 158 -16.47 9.93 -10.45
N GLY A 159 -17.36 10.23 -9.50
CA GLY A 159 -17.00 10.47 -8.10
C GLY A 159 -16.61 9.19 -7.37
N LEU A 160 -17.28 8.08 -7.72
CA LEU A 160 -17.08 6.79 -7.06
C LEU A 160 -15.69 6.21 -7.32
N ILE A 161 -15.10 6.41 -8.52
CA ILE A 161 -13.76 5.87 -8.80
C ILE A 161 -12.68 6.54 -7.93
N GLN A 162 -12.76 7.86 -7.76
CA GLN A 162 -11.81 8.61 -6.94
C GLN A 162 -11.97 8.25 -5.46
N GLU A 163 -13.21 8.08 -5.00
CA GLU A 163 -13.50 7.59 -3.65
C GLU A 163 -13.01 6.15 -3.42
N VAL A 164 -13.16 5.27 -4.41
CA VAL A 164 -12.69 3.89 -4.30
C VAL A 164 -11.17 3.86 -4.18
N LEU A 165 -10.44 4.59 -5.02
CA LEU A 165 -8.97 4.65 -4.95
C LEU A 165 -8.47 5.32 -3.66
N SER A 166 -9.19 6.29 -3.09
CA SER A 166 -8.78 6.95 -1.84
C SER A 166 -8.90 6.06 -0.61
N ARG A 167 -9.73 5.00 -0.65
CA ARG A 167 -9.84 4.00 0.44
C ARG A 167 -8.55 3.22 0.68
N GLY A 168 -7.63 3.20 -0.29
CA GLY A 168 -6.44 2.36 -0.24
C GLY A 168 -6.77 0.87 -0.34
N PHE A 169 -5.81 0.01 -0.04
CA PHE A 169 -5.90 -1.44 -0.14
C PHE A 169 -5.34 -2.12 1.10
N GLU A 170 -5.71 -3.39 1.29
CA GLU A 170 -5.31 -4.16 2.46
C GLU A 170 -4.17 -5.14 2.13
N LEU A 171 -3.15 -5.15 2.99
CA LEU A 171 -2.04 -6.10 2.97
C LEU A 171 -2.12 -6.99 4.20
N ASN A 172 -2.01 -8.31 4.03
CA ASN A 172 -1.74 -9.20 5.15
C ASN A 172 -0.22 -9.25 5.36
N TRP A 173 0.22 -9.31 6.62
CA TRP A 173 1.61 -9.55 6.93
C TRP A 173 1.83 -10.91 7.57
N PHE A 174 2.98 -11.49 7.29
CA PHE A 174 3.42 -12.72 7.91
C PHE A 174 4.21 -12.37 9.18
N ALA A 175 3.60 -12.65 10.34
CA ALA A 175 4.30 -12.64 11.61
C ALA A 175 4.36 -14.06 12.17
N SER A 176 5.57 -14.48 12.54
CA SER A 176 5.78 -15.71 13.29
C SER A 176 5.05 -15.65 14.62
N ASP A 177 4.45 -16.77 15.00
CA ASP A 177 3.72 -16.89 16.25
C ASP A 177 4.70 -16.76 17.44
N CYS A 178 4.60 -15.63 18.13
CA CYS A 178 5.46 -15.24 19.23
C CYS A 178 5.02 -15.86 20.57
N SER A 179 3.79 -16.39 20.64
CA SER A 179 3.20 -16.92 21.88
C SER A 179 4.07 -17.99 22.52
N ARG A 180 4.49 -19.00 21.74
CA ARG A 180 5.32 -20.12 22.22
C ARG A 180 6.66 -19.68 22.81
N CYS A 181 7.23 -18.59 22.30
CA CYS A 181 8.46 -18.03 22.84
C CYS A 181 8.21 -17.33 24.17
N GLN A 182 7.16 -16.50 24.23
CA GLN A 182 6.77 -15.78 25.45
C GLN A 182 6.38 -16.76 26.57
N ASP A 183 5.61 -17.80 26.24
CA ASP A 183 5.19 -18.85 27.18
C ASP A 183 6.38 -19.61 27.80
N SER A 184 7.49 -19.72 27.05
CA SER A 184 8.73 -20.34 27.51
C SER A 184 9.67 -19.39 28.29
N GLY A 185 9.23 -18.17 28.57
CA GLY A 185 10.04 -17.14 29.25
C GLY A 185 11.04 -16.43 28.34
N GLY A 186 10.91 -16.59 27.01
CA GLY A 186 11.74 -15.92 26.02
C GLY A 186 11.15 -14.58 25.55
N ARG A 187 11.98 -13.77 24.90
CA ARG A 187 11.57 -12.53 24.22
C ARG A 187 11.58 -12.74 22.72
N CYS A 188 10.55 -12.26 22.04
CA CYS A 188 10.50 -12.38 20.59
C CYS A 188 11.52 -11.45 19.95
N GLY A 189 12.29 -12.02 19.05
CA GLY A 189 13.29 -11.36 18.25
C GLY A 189 13.15 -11.78 16.81
N PHE A 190 13.83 -11.05 15.94
CA PHE A 190 13.81 -11.28 14.53
C PHE A 190 15.18 -10.96 13.97
N ASN A 191 15.67 -11.79 13.05
CA ASN A 191 16.87 -11.48 12.30
C ASN A 191 16.47 -10.59 11.12
N TYR A 192 16.82 -9.31 11.19
CA TYR A 192 16.47 -8.31 10.17
C TYR A 192 17.20 -8.50 8.83
N THR A 193 18.22 -9.34 8.77
CA THR A 193 18.93 -9.67 7.53
C THR A 193 18.29 -10.85 6.81
N THR A 194 17.84 -11.87 7.55
CA THR A 194 17.28 -13.10 6.98
C THR A 194 15.76 -13.18 7.07
N TYR A 195 15.11 -12.16 7.62
CA TYR A 195 13.69 -12.11 7.92
C TYR A 195 13.15 -13.36 8.65
N HIS A 196 13.94 -13.90 9.58
CA HIS A 196 13.55 -15.09 10.34
C HIS A 196 13.33 -14.79 11.82
N PHE A 197 12.25 -15.34 12.35
CA PHE A 197 11.92 -15.27 13.77
C PHE A 197 12.95 -15.99 14.63
N ARG A 198 13.20 -15.41 15.80
CA ARG A 198 14.08 -15.94 16.84
C ARG A 198 13.43 -15.76 18.19
N CYS A 199 13.49 -16.79 19.01
CA CYS A 199 13.19 -16.69 20.42
C CYS A 199 14.47 -16.37 21.19
N LEU A 200 14.56 -15.17 21.76
CA LEU A 200 15.68 -14.69 22.55
C LEU A 200 15.50 -15.18 24.00
N CYS A 201 16.25 -16.21 24.38
CA CYS A 201 16.20 -16.78 25.72
C CYS A 201 17.39 -16.31 26.56
N PRO A 202 17.34 -16.44 27.90
CA PRO A 202 18.40 -15.93 28.79
C PRO A 202 19.82 -16.44 28.48
N ARG A 203 19.96 -17.63 27.88
CA ARG A 203 21.26 -18.25 27.57
C ARG A 203 21.60 -18.39 26.09
N ARG A 204 20.61 -18.55 25.21
CA ARG A 204 20.78 -18.82 23.77
C ARG A 204 19.59 -18.31 22.98
N THR A 205 19.73 -18.25 21.66
CA THR A 205 18.61 -17.98 20.75
C THR A 205 18.11 -19.29 20.15
N PHE A 206 16.79 -19.44 20.07
CA PHE A 206 16.13 -20.60 19.49
C PHE A 206 15.21 -20.18 18.35
N SER A 207 14.75 -21.13 17.54
CA SER A 207 13.86 -20.85 16.40
C SER A 207 12.40 -20.66 16.81
N LEU A 208 11.96 -21.15 17.98
CA LEU A 208 10.53 -21.19 18.32
C LEU A 208 10.24 -20.88 19.79
N ARG A 209 10.94 -21.54 20.72
CA ARG A 209 10.77 -21.39 22.17
C ARG A 209 12.09 -21.68 22.89
N CYS A 210 12.21 -21.24 24.14
CA CYS A 210 13.30 -21.65 25.01
C CYS A 210 13.17 -23.14 25.34
N GLY A 211 14.23 -23.90 25.07
CA GLY A 211 14.34 -25.28 25.53
C GLY A 211 14.89 -25.33 26.95
N SER A 212 14.32 -26.20 27.79
CA SER A 212 15.03 -26.74 28.95
C SER A 212 16.06 -27.75 28.44
N TYR A 213 17.29 -27.69 28.96
CA TYR A 213 18.27 -28.75 28.71
C TYR A 213 17.74 -30.03 29.38
N ASP A 214 17.53 -31.10 28.62
CA ASP A 214 17.67 -32.45 29.17
C ASP A 214 19.19 -32.69 29.25
N GLU A 215 19.76 -32.50 30.43
CA GLU A 215 21.11 -32.99 30.72
C GLU A 215 21.00 -34.52 30.87
N GLY A 216 21.62 -35.23 29.93
CA GLY A 216 21.98 -36.65 30.12
C GLY A 216 23.26 -36.77 30.92
#